data_AF-A0A7C1E635-F1
#
_entry.id   AF-A0A7C1E635-F1
#
_cell.length_a   1.000
_cell.length_b   1.000
_cell.length_c   1.000
_cell.angle_alpha   90.00
_cell.angle_beta   90.00
_cell.angle_gamma   90.00
#
_symmetry.space_group_name_H-M   'P 1'
#
loop_
_entity.id
_entity.type
_entity.pdbx_description
1 polymer ?
#
loop_
_entity_poly.entity_id
_entity_poly.type
_entity_poly.pdbx_seq_one_letter_code
_entity_poly.pdbx_strand_id
1 'polypeptide(L)'
;MHIDLDRGHTFASVYSALTDPVWGPWWKTLDLTMLTLGLWHGLTGVWGIIRDYAMPAILQLILLGLLIVAGLAFGIMGYTTILSF
;
A
#
# COMPACT_ATOMS: atom_id res chain seq x y z
N MET A 1 -25.00 18.52 -7.18
CA MET A 1 -23.78 17.84 -6.73
C MET A 1 -22.87 18.91 -6.15
N HIS A 2 -22.88 19.11 -4.83
CA HIS A 2 -21.91 20.01 -4.20
C HIS A 2 -20.55 19.30 -4.17
N ILE A 3 -19.51 20.00 -4.59
CA ILE A 3 -18.13 19.54 -4.44
C ILE A 3 -17.80 19.71 -2.96
N ASP A 4 -17.61 18.60 -2.27
CA ASP A 4 -17.06 18.58 -0.93
C ASP A 4 -15.54 18.57 -1.06
N LEU A 5 -14.90 19.70 -0.71
CA LEU A 5 -13.46 19.88 -0.81
C LEU A 5 -12.69 19.09 0.26
N ASP A 6 -13.37 18.65 1.31
CA ASP A 6 -12.74 17.92 2.43
C ASP A 6 -12.72 16.40 2.19
N ARG A 7 -13.39 15.93 1.14
CA ARG A 7 -13.53 14.51 0.83
C ARG A 7 -12.18 13.88 0.52
N GLY A 8 -11.79 12.90 1.33
CA GLY A 8 -10.53 12.17 1.16
C GLY A 8 -9.31 12.85 1.77
N HIS A 9 -9.47 14.04 2.35
CA HIS A 9 -8.37 14.82 2.95
C HIS A 9 -8.41 14.87 4.48
N THR A 10 -9.53 14.47 5.08
CA THR A 10 -9.68 14.39 6.55
C THR A 10 -9.96 12.97 7.00
N PHE A 11 -9.52 12.62 8.22
CA PHE A 11 -9.85 11.33 8.82
C PHE A 11 -11.36 11.08 8.86
N ALA A 12 -12.16 12.07 9.26
CA ALA A 12 -13.61 11.95 9.34
C ALA A 12 -14.25 11.62 7.98
N SER A 13 -13.80 12.28 6.90
CA SER A 13 -14.32 12.03 5.55
C SER A 13 -13.99 10.62 5.06
N VAL A 14 -12.76 10.15 5.29
CA VAL A 14 -12.30 8.81 4.88
C VAL A 14 -13.01 7.74 5.71
N TYR A 15 -13.08 7.94 7.03
CA TYR A 15 -13.79 7.04 7.94
C TYR A 15 -15.25 6.89 7.52
N SER A 16 -15.97 8.00 7.30
CA SER A 16 -17.37 7.96 6.83
C SER A 16 -17.54 7.22 5.51
N ALA A 17 -16.58 7.31 4.58
CA ALA A 17 -16.66 6.61 3.30
C ALA A 17 -16.39 5.10 3.46
N LEU A 18 -15.41 4.71 4.27
CA LEU A 18 -15.03 3.32 4.50
C LEU A 18 -16.08 2.56 5.34
N THR A 19 -16.74 3.24 6.28
CA THR A 19 -17.79 2.62 7.12
C THR A 19 -19.18 2.67 6.51
N ASP A 20 -19.36 3.27 5.33
CA ASP A 20 -20.65 3.32 4.67
C ASP A 20 -21.15 1.90 4.35
N PRO A 21 -22.39 1.52 4.74
CA PRO A 21 -22.87 0.15 4.60
C PRO A 21 -23.09 -0.28 3.14
N VAL A 22 -23.23 0.67 2.21
CA VAL A 22 -23.47 0.41 0.79
C VAL A 22 -22.19 0.53 -0.01
N TRP A 23 -21.43 1.61 0.20
CA TRP A 23 -20.26 1.96 -0.60
C TRP A 23 -18.93 1.66 0.08
N GLY A 24 -18.90 1.41 1.39
CA GLY A 24 -17.68 1.04 2.12
C GLY A 24 -16.93 -0.15 1.51
N PRO A 25 -17.60 -1.26 1.14
CA PRO A 25 -16.94 -2.38 0.47
C PRO A 25 -16.27 -2.01 -0.85
N TRP A 26 -16.86 -1.09 -1.62
CA TRP A 26 -16.28 -0.62 -2.88
C TRP A 26 -15.00 0.18 -2.63
N TRP A 27 -15.02 1.13 -1.70
CA TRP A 27 -13.85 1.93 -1.34
C TRP A 27 -12.71 1.07 -0.78
N LYS A 28 -13.02 0.14 0.13
CA LYS A 28 -12.03 -0.82 0.66
C LYS A 28 -11.40 -1.65 -0.45
N THR A 29 -12.18 -2.10 -1.43
CA THR A 29 -11.66 -2.88 -2.56
C THR A 29 -10.71 -2.07 -3.43
N LEU A 30 -11.05 -0.81 -3.71
CA LEU A 30 -10.17 0.10 -4.46
C LEU A 30 -8.85 0.35 -3.70
N ASP A 31 -8.93 0.64 -2.39
CA ASP A 31 -7.76 0.89 -1.56
C ASP A 31 -6.87 -0.34 -1.45
N LEU A 32 -7.44 -1.53 -1.25
CA LEU A 32 -6.69 -2.79 -1.23
C LEU A 32 -6.04 -3.10 -2.58
N THR A 33 -6.71 -2.78 -3.68
CA THR A 33 -6.16 -2.94 -5.03
C THR A 33 -4.97 -2.00 -5.23
N MET A 34 -5.10 -0.73 -4.86
CA MET A 34 -4.02 0.25 -4.95
C MET A 34 -2.85 -0.09 -4.02
N LEU A 35 -3.12 -0.54 -2.79
CA LEU A 35 -2.10 -1.03 -1.87
C LEU A 35 -1.30 -2.19 -2.48
N THR A 36 -2.01 -3.18 -3.02
CA THR A 36 -1.39 -4.39 -3.58
C THR A 36 -0.56 -4.07 -4.82
N LEU A 37 -1.14 -3.33 -5.77
CA LEU A 37 -0.45 -2.94 -7.00
C LEU A 37 0.71 -1.97 -6.73
N GLY A 38 0.52 -1.04 -5.79
CA GLY A 38 1.56 -0.09 -5.37
C GLY A 38 2.73 -0.79 -4.70
N LEU A 39 2.48 -1.73 -3.78
CA LEU A 39 3.53 -2.56 -3.18
C LEU A 39 4.22 -3.41 -4.23
N TRP A 40 3.47 -4.12 -5.08
CA TRP A 40 4.06 -4.91 -6.16
C TRP A 40 4.97 -4.06 -7.06
N HIS A 41 4.49 -2.90 -7.51
CA HIS A 41 5.25 -1.97 -8.34
C HIS A 41 6.51 -1.45 -7.63
N GLY A 42 6.38 -0.98 -6.39
CA GLY A 42 7.51 -0.46 -5.62
C GLY A 42 8.56 -1.52 -5.33
N LEU A 43 8.15 -2.71 -4.90
CA LEU A 43 9.08 -3.81 -4.59
C LEU A 43 9.80 -4.30 -5.85
N THR A 44 9.09 -4.54 -6.95
CA THR A 44 9.71 -4.98 -8.21
C THR A 44 10.62 -3.91 -8.80
N GLY A 45 10.23 -2.63 -8.73
CA GLY A 45 11.04 -1.50 -9.18
C GLY A 45 12.34 -1.36 -8.38
N VAL A 46 12.26 -1.38 -7.05
CA VAL A 46 13.44 -1.31 -6.18
C VAL A 46 14.35 -2.52 -6.39
N TRP A 47 13.80 -3.73 -6.54
CA TRP A 47 14.61 -4.90 -6.85
C TRP A 47 15.33 -4.80 -8.20
N GLY A 48 14.66 -4.24 -9.23
CA GLY A 48 15.29 -3.91 -10.50
C GLY A 48 16.50 -2.99 -10.31
N ILE A 49 16.31 -1.87 -9.60
CA ILE A 49 17.38 -0.92 -9.30
C ILE A 49 18.54 -1.58 -8.57
N ILE A 50 18.28 -2.40 -7.54
CA ILE A 50 19.32 -3.11 -6.77
C ILE A 50 20.19 -3.99 -7.69
N ARG A 51 19.56 -4.69 -8.65
CA ARG A 51 20.26 -5.60 -9.56
C ARG A 51 21.13 -4.88 -10.60
N ASP A 52 20.85 -3.61 -10.88
CA ASP A 52 21.61 -2.81 -11.84
C ASP A 52 22.96 -2.33 -11.26
N TYR A 53 23.11 -2.32 -9.94
CA TYR A 53 24.38 -1.97 -9.28
C TYR A 53 25.33 -3.16 -9.18
N ALA A 54 26.61 -2.92 -9.47
CA ALA A 54 27.70 -3.90 -9.31
C ALA A 54 28.06 -4.12 -7.82
N MET A 55 27.17 -4.79 -7.08
CA MET A 55 27.32 -5.09 -5.66
C MET A 55 27.70 -6.56 -5.40
N PRO A 56 28.42 -6.86 -4.29
CA PRO A 56 28.67 -8.23 -3.89
C PRO A 56 27.38 -9.00 -3.58
N ALA A 57 27.36 -10.29 -3.87
CA ALA A 57 26.15 -11.14 -3.77
C ALA A 57 25.51 -11.12 -2.37
N ILE A 58 26.32 -11.08 -1.31
CA ILE A 58 25.81 -11.03 0.07
C ILE A 58 25.03 -9.74 0.32
N LEU A 59 25.51 -8.60 -0.18
CA LEU A 59 24.80 -7.32 -0.03
C LEU A 59 23.48 -7.34 -0.80
N GLN A 60 23.46 -7.90 -2.02
CA GLN A 60 22.22 -8.05 -2.79
C GLN A 60 21.19 -8.92 -2.05
N LEU A 61 21.63 -10.01 -1.41
CA LEU A 61 20.77 -10.90 -0.62
C LEU A 61 20.21 -10.19 0.63
N ILE A 62 21.04 -9.41 1.34
CA ILE A 62 20.59 -8.61 2.49
C ILE A 62 19.53 -7.61 2.04
N LEU A 63 19.78 -6.88 0.94
CA LEU A 63 18.84 -5.89 0.41
C LEU A 63 17.53 -6.54 -0.06
N LEU A 64 17.59 -7.70 -0.70
CA LEU A 64 16.40 -8.49 -1.06
C LEU A 64 15.61 -8.90 0.20
N GLY A 65 16.29 -9.38 1.23
CA GLY A 65 15.68 -9.75 2.50
C GLY A 65 14.96 -8.56 3.15
N LEU A 66 15.62 -7.40 3.23
CA LEU A 66 15.02 -6.16 3.74
C LEU A 66 13.80 -5.73 2.91
N LEU A 67 13.87 -5.85 1.59
CA LEU A 67 12.79 -5.49 0.68
C LEU A 67 11.56 -6.39 0.89
N ILE A 68 11.78 -7.70 1.05
CA ILE A 68 10.70 -8.66 1.36
C ILE A 68 10.08 -8.34 2.72
N VAL A 69 10.88 -8.12 3.76
CA VAL A 69 10.40 -7.78 5.10
C VAL A 69 9.60 -6.48 5.08
N ALA A 70 10.08 -5.44 4.38
CA ALA A 70 9.36 -4.19 4.22
C ALA A 70 8.02 -4.39 3.48
N GLY A 71 8.03 -5.17 2.39
CA GLY A 71 6.82 -5.52 1.65
C GLY A 71 5.77 -6.24 2.52
N LEU A 72 6.19 -7.20 3.33
CA LEU A 72 5.32 -7.90 4.28
C LEU A 72 4.82 -6.96 5.38
N ALA A 73 5.68 -6.14 5.97
CA ALA A 73 5.31 -5.22 7.03
C ALA A 73 4.27 -4.19 6.57
N PHE A 74 4.52 -3.53 5.43
CA PHE A 74 3.57 -2.57 4.86
C PHE A 74 2.30 -3.23 4.32
N GLY A 75 2.41 -4.43 3.76
CA GLY A 75 1.25 -5.24 3.36
C GLY A 75 0.35 -5.52 4.55
N ILE A 76 0.87 -6.13 5.62
CA ILE A 76 0.10 -6.44 6.83
C ILE A 76 -0.50 -5.16 7.43
N MET A 77 0.30 -4.10 7.58
CA MET A 77 -0.18 -2.84 8.14
C MET A 77 -1.31 -2.23 7.30
N GLY A 78 -1.17 -2.17 5.98
CA GLY A 78 -2.19 -1.61 5.09
C GLY A 78 -3.47 -2.44 5.07
N TYR A 79 -3.35 -3.77 4.94
CA TYR A 79 -4.52 -4.67 4.94
C TYR A 79 -5.28 -4.61 6.27
N THR A 80 -4.57 -4.68 7.40
CA THR A 80 -5.20 -4.61 8.72
C THR A 80 -5.87 -3.26 8.95
N THR A 81 -5.23 -2.15 8.53
CA THR A 81 -5.81 -0.82 8.60
C THR A 81 -7.13 -0.75 7.82
N ILE A 82 -7.13 -1.09 6.52
CA ILE A 82 -8.30 -0.94 5.65
C ILE A 82 -9.46 -1.87 6.06
N LEU A 83 -9.15 -3.09 6.50
CA LEU A 83 -10.16 -4.08 6.89
C LEU A 83 -10.69 -3.89 8.32
N SER A 84 -10.00 -3.10 9.16
CA SER A 84 -10.40 -2.84 10.55
C SER A 84 -11.39 -1.68 10.71
N PHE A 85 -11.40 -0.75 9.77
CA PHE A 85 -12.50 0.20 9.56
C PHE A 85 -13.55 -0.47 8.67
#